data_AF-A0A2V8SUN6-F1
#
_entry.id   AF-A0A2V8SUN6-F1
#
_cell.length_a   1.000
_cell.length_b   1.000
_cell.length_c   1.000
_cell.angle_alpha   90.00
_cell.angle_beta   90.00
_cell.angle_gamma   90.00
#
_symmetry.space_group_name_H-M   'P 1'
#
loop_
_entity.id
_entity.type
_entity.pdbx_description
1 polymer ?
#
loop_
_entity_poly.entity_id
_entity_poly.type
_entity_poly.pdbx_seq_one_letter_code
_entity_poly.pdbx_strand_id
1 'polypeptide(L)'
;MRRGSSGESIKRVTSTESACHSTPEGAGLRVERLPFERIPHQSRLFLDYLKDPTALRRFYPEAVRFHYELDARRSRVLDHYKTDRDALCDALESLNTSWDASTETLDNIRRLRSSDSVAVVTG
;
A
#
# COMPACT_ATOMS: atom_id res chain seq x y z
N MET A 1 53.68 -11.55 8.19
CA MET A 1 53.34 -10.12 7.96
C MET A 1 52.35 -10.03 6.80
N ARG A 2 51.23 -9.30 7.00
CA ARG A 2 50.23 -8.78 6.02
C ARG A 2 49.44 -9.83 5.19
N ARG A 3 48.22 -10.25 5.58
CA ARG A 3 46.86 -9.63 5.46
C ARG A 3 46.47 -9.18 4.05
N GLY A 4 45.34 -9.71 3.57
CA GLY A 4 44.60 -9.20 2.42
C GLY A 4 43.43 -10.09 1.96
N SER A 5 42.55 -10.52 2.87
CA SER A 5 41.31 -11.23 2.50
C SER A 5 40.27 -10.22 2.04
N SER A 6 39.86 -10.33 0.78
CA SER A 6 38.70 -9.71 0.16
C SER A 6 37.42 -10.05 0.93
N GLY A 7 36.76 -9.03 1.47
CA GLY A 7 35.41 -9.13 2.04
C GLY A 7 34.57 -8.01 1.47
N GLU A 8 33.90 -8.30 0.35
CA GLU A 8 32.96 -7.40 -0.30
C GLU A 8 31.74 -7.22 0.62
N SER A 9 31.64 -6.06 1.24
CA SER A 9 30.55 -5.73 2.16
C SER A 9 29.27 -5.52 1.37
N ILE A 10 28.34 -6.46 1.47
CA ILE A 10 26.98 -6.38 0.95
C ILE A 10 26.35 -5.07 1.48
N LYS A 11 26.13 -4.10 0.58
CA LYS A 11 25.44 -2.84 0.91
C LYS A 11 24.02 -3.18 1.35
N ARG A 12 23.76 -3.07 2.65
CA ARG A 12 22.42 -3.12 3.22
C ARG A 12 21.68 -1.87 2.74
N VAL A 13 20.76 -2.04 1.80
CA VAL A 13 19.91 -0.95 1.31
C VAL A 13 18.91 -0.60 2.41
N THR A 14 19.23 0.41 3.23
CA THR A 14 18.28 1.06 4.13
C THR A 14 17.81 2.35 3.45
N SER A 15 16.91 2.22 2.46
CA SER A 15 16.21 3.38 1.94
C SER A 15 15.07 3.73 2.89
N THR A 16 15.42 4.38 4.01
CA THR A 16 14.46 5.22 4.73
C THR A 16 14.30 6.49 3.90
N GLU A 17 13.30 6.53 3.03
CA GLU A 17 12.78 7.81 2.53
C GLU A 17 12.25 8.59 3.74
N SER A 18 13.11 9.43 4.29
CA SER A 18 12.69 10.51 5.16
C SER A 18 12.34 11.68 4.25
N ALA A 19 11.20 12.32 4.48
CA ALA A 19 10.78 13.55 3.79
C ALA A 19 11.72 14.77 4.03
N CYS A 20 12.89 14.53 4.62
CA CYS A 20 13.92 15.53 4.90
C CYS A 20 15.20 15.13 4.16
N HIS A 21 15.73 16.05 3.37
CA HIS A 21 16.94 15.86 2.56
C HIS A 21 18.24 15.66 3.39
N SER A 22 18.17 15.75 4.72
CA SER A 22 19.28 15.52 5.63
C SER A 22 19.11 14.18 6.37
N THR A 23 20.16 13.37 6.36
CA THR A 23 20.22 12.16 7.19
C THR A 23 20.11 12.54 8.67
N PRO A 24 19.19 11.96 9.44
CA PRO A 24 18.94 12.30 10.85
C PRO A 24 20.21 12.35 11.73
N GLU A 25 21.17 11.48 11.41
CA GLU A 25 22.47 11.35 12.09
C GLU A 25 23.34 12.62 11.97
N GLY A 26 23.30 13.31 10.83
CA GLY A 26 24.06 14.55 10.59
C GLY A 26 23.52 15.76 11.34
N ALA A 27 22.26 15.69 11.81
CA ALA A 27 21.60 16.72 12.60
C ALA A 27 21.59 16.40 14.11
N GLY A 28 22.26 15.32 14.54
CA GLY A 28 22.24 14.87 15.94
C GLY A 28 20.87 14.34 16.41
N LEU A 29 19.97 14.01 15.47
CA LEU A 29 18.63 13.51 15.77
C LEU A 29 18.65 11.98 15.88
N ARG A 30 17.98 11.45 16.91
CA ARG A 30 17.78 10.01 17.08
C ARG A 30 16.45 9.61 16.48
N VAL A 31 16.46 8.58 15.65
CA VAL A 31 15.23 7.95 15.16
C VAL A 31 14.81 6.90 16.17
N GLU A 32 13.77 7.19 16.95
CA GLU A 32 13.13 6.24 17.86
C GLU A 32 11.85 5.70 17.22
N ARG A 33 11.65 4.38 17.28
CA ARG A 33 10.39 3.75 16.86
C ARG A 33 9.47 3.69 18.07
N LEU A 34 8.32 4.36 17.99
CA LEU A 34 7.27 4.26 18.99
C LEU A 34 6.31 3.10 18.61
N PRO A 35 6.20 2.04 19.43
CA PRO A 35 5.18 1.01 19.25
C PRO A 35 3.77 1.61 19.30
N PHE A 36 2.86 1.15 18.43
CA PHE A 36 1.49 1.65 18.36
C PHE A 36 0.71 1.43 19.66
N GLU A 37 1.07 0.41 20.45
CA GLU A 37 0.48 0.10 21.75
C GLU A 37 0.73 1.20 22.79
N ARG A 38 1.73 2.06 22.58
CA ARG A 38 2.05 3.19 23.46
C ARG A 38 1.29 4.47 23.08
N ILE A 39 0.59 4.48 21.95
CA ILE A 39 -0.23 5.61 21.52
C ILE A 39 -1.60 5.48 22.22
N PRO A 40 -2.07 6.51 22.95
CA PRO A 40 -3.37 6.44 23.62
C PRO A 40 -4.51 6.38 22.61
N HIS A 41 -5.67 5.89 23.07
CA HIS A 41 -6.92 5.80 22.29
C HIS A 41 -6.87 4.90 21.04
N GLN A 42 -5.91 3.97 20.96
CA GLN A 42 -5.91 2.94 19.93
C GLN A 42 -6.93 1.84 20.26
N SER A 43 -7.64 1.37 19.24
CA SER A 43 -8.56 0.25 19.42
C SER A 43 -7.76 -1.05 19.58
N ARG A 44 -8.23 -1.94 20.46
CA ARG A 44 -7.58 -3.25 20.64
C ARG A 44 -7.58 -4.08 19.35
N LEU A 45 -8.66 -4.00 18.57
CA LEU A 45 -8.76 -4.69 17.28
C LEU A 45 -7.69 -4.22 16.29
N PHE A 46 -7.40 -2.92 16.26
CA PHE A 46 -6.34 -2.36 15.41
C PHE A 46 -4.97 -2.87 15.82
N LEU A 47 -4.67 -2.86 17.13
CA LEU A 47 -3.40 -3.39 17.65
C LEU A 47 -3.25 -4.90 17.35
N ASP A 48 -4.32 -5.67 17.52
CA ASP A 48 -4.34 -7.09 17.19
C ASP A 48 -4.10 -7.31 15.68
N TYR A 49 -4.69 -6.47 14.81
CA TYR A 49 -4.46 -6.53 13.37
C TYR A 49 -3.02 -6.19 12.98
N LEU A 50 -2.40 -5.18 13.62
CA LEU A 50 -0.99 -4.85 13.36
C LEU A 50 -0.03 -5.96 13.81
N LYS A 51 -0.37 -6.67 14.89
CA LYS A 51 0.46 -7.73 15.46
C LYS A 51 0.37 -9.03 14.67
N ASP A 52 -0.85 -9.48 14.40
CA ASP A 52 -1.13 -10.69 13.62
C ASP A 52 -2.47 -10.55 12.87
N PRO A 53 -2.45 -10.01 11.63
CA PRO A 53 -3.66 -9.84 10.85
C PRO A 53 -4.27 -11.20 10.45
N THR A 54 -3.47 -12.26 10.38
CA THR A 54 -3.94 -13.59 9.92
C THR A 54 -4.80 -14.29 10.97
N ALA A 55 -4.54 -14.06 12.25
CA ALA A 55 -5.39 -14.51 13.36
C ALA A 55 -6.81 -13.93 13.28
N LEU A 56 -6.98 -12.78 12.62
CA LEU A 56 -8.27 -12.11 12.46
C LEU A 56 -9.02 -12.53 11.19
N ARG A 57 -8.55 -13.53 10.43
CA ARG A 57 -9.22 -13.99 9.19
C ARG A 57 -10.67 -14.46 9.38
N ARG A 58 -11.04 -14.87 10.59
CA ARG A 58 -12.43 -15.16 10.92
C ARG A 58 -13.36 -13.94 10.72
N PHE A 59 -12.85 -12.74 10.98
CA PHE A 59 -13.58 -11.47 10.85
C PHE A 59 -13.23 -10.74 9.55
N TYR A 60 -11.98 -10.86 9.10
CA TYR A 60 -11.46 -10.25 7.88
C TYR A 60 -10.83 -11.33 6.99
N PRO A 61 -11.61 -12.10 6.21
CA PRO A 61 -11.12 -13.24 5.44
C PRO A 61 -9.93 -12.93 4.52
N GLU A 62 -9.87 -11.68 4.06
CA GLU A 62 -8.85 -11.17 3.15
C GLU A 62 -7.66 -10.52 3.86
N ALA A 63 -7.53 -10.69 5.18
CA ALA A 63 -6.40 -10.17 5.92
C ALA A 63 -5.10 -10.87 5.48
N VAL A 64 -4.17 -10.04 5.03
CA VAL A 64 -2.82 -10.42 4.61
C VAL A 64 -1.81 -9.87 5.59
N ARG A 65 -0.71 -10.59 5.78
CA ARG A 65 0.40 -10.12 6.61
C ARG A 65 1.27 -9.13 5.85
N PHE A 66 1.38 -9.33 4.54
CA PHE A 66 2.21 -8.50 3.69
C PHE A 66 1.45 -8.06 2.43
N HIS A 67 1.72 -6.85 1.97
CA HIS A 67 1.04 -6.26 0.81
C HIS A 67 1.25 -7.06 -0.49
N TYR A 68 2.38 -7.75 -0.64
CA TYR A 68 2.65 -8.59 -1.82
C TYR A 68 1.78 -9.86 -1.88
N GLU A 69 1.11 -10.23 -0.79
CA GLU A 69 0.16 -11.36 -0.78
C GLU A 69 -1.16 -11.00 -1.49
N LEU A 70 -1.35 -9.73 -1.87
CA LEU A 70 -2.55 -9.25 -2.56
C LEU A 70 -2.63 -9.67 -4.04
N ASP A 71 -1.54 -10.14 -4.65
CA ASP A 71 -1.58 -10.61 -6.05
C ASP A 71 -2.57 -11.77 -6.24
N ALA A 72 -2.67 -12.67 -5.26
CA ALA A 72 -3.66 -13.75 -5.26
C ALA A 72 -5.10 -13.22 -5.24
N ARG A 73 -5.32 -12.05 -4.63
CA ARG A 73 -6.63 -11.38 -4.61
C ARG A 73 -7.00 -10.79 -5.96
N ARG A 74 -6.03 -10.33 -6.76
CA ARG A 74 -6.29 -9.80 -8.12
C ARG A 74 -7.01 -10.83 -8.97
N SER A 75 -6.45 -12.03 -9.10
CA SER A 75 -7.05 -13.09 -9.94
C SER A 75 -8.47 -13.42 -9.49
N ARG A 76 -8.68 -13.59 -8.19
CA ARG A 76 -10.01 -13.88 -7.64
C ARG A 76 -11.02 -12.76 -7.90
N VAL A 77 -10.61 -11.49 -7.81
CA VAL A 77 -11.50 -10.36 -8.12
C VAL A 77 -11.92 -10.40 -9.59
N LEU A 78 -10.96 -10.58 -10.49
CA LEU A 78 -11.21 -10.62 -11.93
C LEU A 78 -12.07 -11.83 -12.34
N ASP A 79 -11.90 -12.97 -11.67
CA ASP A 79 -12.63 -14.20 -11.97
C ASP A 79 -14.08 -14.14 -11.48
N HIS A 80 -14.32 -13.64 -10.26
CA HIS A 80 -15.61 -13.77 -9.58
C HIS A 80 -16.51 -12.54 -9.63
N TYR A 81 -15.97 -11.33 -9.85
CA TYR A 81 -16.77 -10.10 -9.83
C TYR A 81 -16.94 -9.58 -11.25
N LYS A 82 -18.10 -9.88 -11.83
CA LYS A 82 -18.51 -9.37 -13.15
C LYS A 82 -19.42 -8.17 -12.95
N THR A 83 -19.10 -7.07 -13.61
CA THR A 83 -19.91 -5.86 -13.69
C THR A 83 -19.83 -5.32 -15.09
N ASP A 84 -20.80 -4.50 -15.47
CA ASP A 84 -20.68 -3.69 -16.67
C ASP A 84 -19.68 -2.56 -16.39
N ARG A 85 -18.43 -2.76 -16.84
CA ARG A 85 -17.34 -1.79 -16.63
C ARG A 85 -17.55 -0.54 -17.48
N ASP A 86 -18.16 -0.68 -18.65
CA ASP A 86 -18.41 0.44 -19.54
C ASP A 86 -19.47 1.36 -18.95
N ALA A 87 -20.58 0.80 -18.47
CA ALA A 87 -21.61 1.58 -17.79
C ALA A 87 -21.07 2.31 -16.54
N LEU A 88 -20.22 1.64 -15.75
CA LEU A 88 -19.56 2.28 -14.59
C LEU A 88 -18.65 3.43 -15.02
N CYS A 89 -17.79 3.21 -16.02
CA CYS A 89 -16.84 4.22 -16.45
C CYS A 89 -17.53 5.40 -17.15
N ASP A 90 -18.61 5.16 -17.90
CA ASP A 90 -19.44 6.21 -18.50
C ASP A 90 -20.07 7.10 -17.43
N ALA A 91 -20.62 6.50 -16.38
CA ALA A 91 -21.17 7.25 -15.26
C ALA A 91 -20.09 8.06 -14.54
N LEU A 92 -18.93 7.46 -14.25
CA LEU A 92 -17.81 8.16 -13.61
C LEU A 92 -17.29 9.31 -14.47
N GLU A 93 -17.15 9.10 -15.78
CA GLU A 93 -16.67 10.12 -16.72
C GLU A 93 -17.65 11.29 -16.81
N SER A 94 -18.96 11.01 -16.89
CA SER A 94 -19.99 12.06 -16.89
C SER A 94 -19.97 12.89 -15.61
N LEU A 95 -19.88 12.25 -14.44
CA LEU A 95 -19.87 12.94 -13.15
C LEU A 95 -18.61 13.80 -13.00
N ASN A 96 -17.44 13.24 -13.29
CA ASN A 96 -16.17 13.95 -13.14
C ASN A 96 -16.02 15.09 -14.15
N THR A 97 -16.53 14.92 -15.38
CA THR A 97 -16.57 16.01 -16.37
C THR A 97 -17.45 17.16 -15.89
N SER A 98 -18.61 16.87 -15.28
CA SER A 98 -19.51 17.90 -14.75
C SER A 98 -18.91 18.72 -13.58
N TRP A 99 -17.81 18.24 -12.99
CA TRP A 99 -17.08 18.87 -11.90
C TRP A 99 -15.72 19.42 -12.34
N ASP A 100 -15.46 19.53 -13.64
CA ASP A 100 -14.19 19.99 -14.21
C ASP A 100 -12.97 19.21 -13.67
N ALA A 101 -13.10 17.89 -13.56
CA ALA A 101 -12.01 17.04 -13.07
C ALA A 101 -10.79 17.09 -14.01
N SER A 102 -9.63 16.83 -13.42
CA SER A 102 -8.35 16.81 -14.15
C SER A 102 -8.29 15.73 -15.24
N THR A 103 -7.41 15.92 -16.22
CA THR A 103 -7.12 14.92 -17.25
C THR A 103 -6.63 13.60 -16.64
N GLU A 104 -5.84 13.67 -15.55
CA GLU A 104 -5.34 12.50 -14.81
C GLU A 104 -6.51 11.64 -14.28
N THR A 105 -7.56 12.28 -13.77
CA THR A 105 -8.77 11.58 -13.31
C THR A 105 -9.45 10.85 -14.45
N LEU A 106 -9.63 11.53 -15.59
CA LEU A 106 -10.29 10.94 -16.77
C LEU A 106 -9.45 9.79 -17.36
N ASP A 107 -8.12 9.90 -17.37
CA ASP A 107 -7.23 8.84 -17.81
C ASP A 107 -7.29 7.62 -16.89
N ASN A 108 -7.40 7.81 -15.58
CA ASN A 108 -7.59 6.69 -14.65
C ASN A 108 -8.95 6.00 -14.84
N ILE A 109 -10.02 6.75 -15.16
CA ILE A 109 -11.33 6.17 -15.53
C ILE A 109 -11.21 5.35 -16.81
N ARG A 110 -10.49 5.84 -17.83
CA ARG A 110 -10.24 5.07 -19.07
C ARG A 110 -9.47 3.79 -18.79
N ARG A 111 -8.45 3.83 -17.91
CA ARG A 111 -7.70 2.63 -17.48
C ARG A 111 -8.60 1.61 -16.79
N LEU A 112 -9.59 2.05 -16.01
CA LEU A 112 -10.52 1.19 -15.29
C LEU A 112 -11.43 0.34 -16.21
N ARG A 113 -11.64 0.78 -17.45
CA ARG A 113 -12.36 0.01 -18.49
C ARG A 113 -11.64 -1.29 -18.84
N SER A 114 -10.31 -1.34 -18.70
CA SER A 114 -9.54 -2.53 -19.03
C SER A 114 -9.97 -3.73 -18.20
N SER A 115 -10.16 -4.88 -18.86
CA SER A 115 -10.64 -6.12 -18.24
C SER A 115 -9.67 -6.72 -17.23
N ASP A 116 -8.40 -6.35 -17.28
CA ASP A 116 -7.32 -6.83 -16.40
C ASP A 116 -6.98 -5.88 -15.24
N SER A 117 -7.70 -4.74 -15.16
CA SER A 117 -7.49 -3.74 -14.13
C SER A 117 -8.27 -4.08 -12.85
N VAL A 118 -7.76 -3.64 -11.71
CA VAL A 118 -8.45 -3.67 -10.42
C VAL A 118 -8.29 -2.33 -9.73
N ALA A 119 -9.26 -1.95 -8.90
CA ALA A 119 -9.22 -0.71 -8.14
C ALA A 119 -9.09 -1.01 -6.64
N VAL A 120 -8.33 -0.18 -5.94
CA VAL A 120 -8.35 -0.11 -4.48
C VAL A 120 -9.34 0.98 -4.09
N VAL A 121 -10.34 0.61 -3.28
CA VAL A 121 -11.41 1.52 -2.86
C VAL A 121 -11.25 1.83 -1.38
N THR A 122 -11.23 3.11 -1.05
CA THR A 122 -11.18 3.66 0.32
C THR A 122 -12.20 4.79 0.42
N GLY A 123 -12.71 5.08 1.62
CA GLY A 123 -13.68 6.15 1.87
C GLY A 123 -13.58 6.70 3.28
#